data_AF-A0A182UNP8-F1
#
_entry.id   AF-A0A182UNP8-F1
#
_cell.length_a   1.000
_cell.length_b   1.000
_cell.length_c   1.000
_cell.angle_alpha   90.00
_cell.angle_beta   90.00
_cell.angle_gamma   90.00
#
_symmetry.space_group_name_H-M   'P 1'
#
loop_
_entity.id
_entity.type
_entity.pdbx_description
1 polymer ?
#
loop_
_entity_poly.entity_id
_entity_poly.type
_entity_poly.pdbx_seq_one_letter_code
_entity_poly.pdbx_strand_id
1 'polypeptide(L)'
;MADKRKQENLAGPSKTKIHKAKKTTNNDQAEKEQEKPKVLDCTDMPESEILATFAGYRQELHEIFLKHKDQLEEQWMVNKELVYYTDVAHLFNEDQKMAMMQVLENEFVPIELNGKVMVLLGKKTCSKLNLTYVSILQYTEFFTSTLLMEWIIRIFMKRYKFTTRQDALKLIKKQENEVLEYIARDW
;
A
#
# COMPACT_ATOMS: atom_id res chain seq x y z
N MET A 1 90.45 -27.49 29.67
CA MET A 1 89.80 -27.81 30.96
C MET A 1 88.56 -26.93 31.09
N ALA A 2 87.37 -27.56 31.22
CA ALA A 2 86.05 -27.08 31.70
C ALA A 2 85.46 -25.72 31.20
N ASP A 3 84.14 -25.45 31.09
CA ASP A 3 82.85 -26.15 30.88
C ASP A 3 81.76 -25.04 30.77
N LYS A 4 80.67 -25.30 30.02
CA LYS A 4 79.27 -24.78 30.11
C LYS A 4 78.83 -23.31 29.82
N ARG A 5 77.90 -23.25 28.83
CA ARG A 5 76.45 -22.86 28.85
C ARG A 5 75.94 -21.50 28.28
N LYS A 6 75.16 -21.67 27.20
CA LYS A 6 73.79 -21.18 26.87
C LYS A 6 73.42 -19.68 27.01
N GLN A 7 72.81 -19.14 25.93
CA GLN A 7 71.61 -18.31 26.05
C GLN A 7 70.74 -18.35 24.77
N GLU A 8 69.43 -18.62 24.97
CA GLU A 8 68.32 -18.53 24.01
C GLU A 8 67.37 -17.39 24.44
N ASN A 9 66.82 -16.71 23.43
CA ASN A 9 65.44 -16.21 23.22
C ASN A 9 64.65 -15.34 24.26
N LEU A 10 64.18 -14.20 23.70
CA LEU A 10 62.83 -13.60 23.67
C LEU A 10 62.06 -13.25 24.97
N ALA A 11 61.71 -11.96 25.11
CA ALA A 11 60.50 -11.46 25.80
C ALA A 11 60.14 -10.02 25.35
N GLY A 12 58.87 -9.72 25.04
CA GLY A 12 58.30 -8.34 24.97
C GLY A 12 57.89 -7.85 26.38
N PRO A 13 56.89 -6.97 26.60
CA PRO A 13 56.31 -5.84 25.84
C PRO A 13 56.45 -4.50 26.63
N SER A 14 56.06 -3.32 26.11
CA SER A 14 55.86 -2.11 26.97
C SER A 14 54.86 -1.10 26.42
N LYS A 15 54.00 -0.61 27.32
CA LYS A 15 52.99 0.45 27.16
C LYS A 15 53.55 1.80 27.63
N THR A 16 53.23 2.91 26.97
CA THR A 16 53.05 4.23 27.62
C THR A 16 52.04 5.09 26.88
N LYS A 17 51.41 6.01 27.61
CA LYS A 17 50.11 6.66 27.40
C LYS A 17 50.35 8.20 27.36
N ILE A 18 49.38 8.98 26.82
CA ILE A 18 48.96 10.36 27.23
C ILE A 18 49.24 11.58 26.29
N HIS A 19 48.15 12.01 25.62
CA HIS A 19 47.54 13.37 25.48
C HIS A 19 47.86 14.35 24.30
N LYS A 20 46.87 14.44 23.38
CA LYS A 20 45.95 15.57 23.09
C LYS A 20 46.49 16.89 22.46
N ALA A 21 46.16 17.16 21.18
CA ALA A 21 45.51 18.41 20.71
C ALA A 21 45.10 18.41 19.20
N LYS A 22 43.81 18.69 18.96
CA LYS A 22 43.15 19.47 17.88
C LYS A 22 43.46 19.27 16.36
N LYS A 23 42.42 18.76 15.68
CA LYS A 23 41.60 19.36 14.58
C LYS A 23 42.31 19.81 13.29
N THR A 24 41.98 19.15 12.16
CA THR A 24 41.36 19.66 10.90
C THR A 24 41.07 18.42 10.00
N THR A 25 39.85 17.89 9.88
CA THR A 25 38.83 18.10 8.81
C THR A 25 39.42 17.99 7.39
N ASN A 26 39.02 17.05 6.51
CA ASN A 26 37.74 16.98 5.80
C ASN A 26 37.57 15.57 5.19
N ASN A 27 36.49 14.86 5.56
CA ASN A 27 35.32 14.59 4.70
C ASN A 27 35.61 13.60 3.57
N ASP A 28 35.74 12.33 3.95
CA ASP A 28 35.32 11.24 3.09
C ASP A 28 33.78 11.27 3.03
N GLN A 29 33.24 12.01 2.07
CA GLN A 29 31.87 11.79 1.61
C GLN A 29 31.85 10.40 0.97
N ALA A 30 31.64 9.39 1.80
CA ALA A 30 31.02 8.18 1.35
C ALA A 30 29.60 8.57 0.91
N GLU A 31 29.43 8.77 -0.40
CA GLU A 31 28.12 8.65 -1.03
C GLU A 31 27.58 7.27 -0.64
N LYS A 32 26.77 7.23 0.42
CA LYS A 32 25.86 6.11 0.62
C LYS A 32 24.88 6.24 -0.54
N GLU A 33 25.07 5.48 -1.61
CA GLU A 33 23.97 5.12 -2.50
C GLU A 33 22.87 4.56 -1.58
N GLN A 34 21.90 5.41 -1.25
CA GLN A 34 20.83 5.05 -0.34
C GLN A 34 19.84 4.23 -1.17
N GLU A 35 19.73 2.95 -0.83
CA GLU A 35 18.85 2.00 -1.52
C GLU A 35 17.40 2.52 -1.51
N LYS A 36 16.76 2.53 -2.69
CA LYS A 36 15.37 2.95 -2.86
C LYS A 36 14.46 2.20 -1.87
N PRO A 37 13.51 2.88 -1.18
CA PRO A 37 12.62 2.23 -0.24
C PRO A 37 11.89 1.04 -0.86
N LYS A 38 11.88 -0.09 -0.16
CA LYS A 38 11.14 -1.29 -0.59
C LYS A 38 9.65 -1.12 -0.26
N VAL A 39 8.86 -0.87 -1.29
CA VAL A 39 7.40 -0.77 -1.20
C VAL A 39 6.78 -2.16 -1.35
N LEU A 40 5.76 -2.46 -0.55
CA LEU A 40 4.97 -3.67 -0.64
C LEU A 40 3.66 -3.28 -1.30
N ASP A 41 3.35 -3.91 -2.42
CA ASP A 41 2.12 -3.70 -3.17
C ASP A 41 1.62 -5.04 -3.72
N CYS A 42 0.60 -5.03 -4.57
CA CYS A 42 0.03 -6.21 -5.22
C CYS A 42 0.13 -6.10 -6.75
N THR A 43 0.99 -5.22 -7.28
CA THR A 43 1.07 -4.94 -8.72
C THR A 43 1.61 -6.13 -9.53
N ASP A 44 2.33 -7.04 -8.88
CA ASP A 44 2.84 -8.29 -9.45
C ASP A 44 1.83 -9.44 -9.42
N MET A 45 0.69 -9.28 -8.73
CA MET A 45 -0.33 -10.31 -8.66
C MET A 45 -1.11 -10.41 -9.98
N PRO A 46 -1.23 -11.61 -10.59
CA PRO A 46 -1.98 -11.75 -11.84
C PRO A 46 -3.48 -11.53 -11.61
N GLU A 47 -4.14 -10.95 -12.61
CA GLU A 47 -5.58 -10.65 -12.55
C GLU A 47 -6.42 -11.88 -12.18
N SER A 48 -6.11 -13.05 -12.75
CA SER A 48 -6.82 -14.30 -12.43
C SER A 48 -6.76 -14.67 -10.95
N GLU A 49 -5.64 -14.41 -10.29
CA GLU A 49 -5.49 -14.67 -8.85
C GLU A 49 -6.31 -13.66 -8.03
N ILE A 50 -6.27 -12.38 -8.42
CA ILE A 50 -7.04 -11.30 -7.81
C ILE A 50 -8.54 -11.62 -7.87
N LEU A 51 -9.06 -11.91 -9.06
CA LEU A 51 -10.48 -12.17 -9.27
C LEU A 51 -10.94 -13.46 -8.57
N ALA A 52 -10.08 -14.48 -8.49
CA ALA A 52 -10.39 -15.69 -7.74
C ALA A 52 -10.61 -15.42 -6.23
N THR A 53 -10.03 -14.34 -5.67
CA THR A 53 -10.27 -13.97 -4.28
C THR A 53 -11.70 -13.48 -4.03
N PHE A 54 -12.41 -13.02 -5.06
CA PHE A 54 -13.75 -12.45 -4.92
C PHE A 54 -14.71 -13.42 -4.23
N ALA A 55 -14.71 -14.69 -4.64
CA ALA A 55 -15.61 -15.70 -4.11
C ALA A 55 -15.47 -15.85 -2.58
N GLY A 56 -14.27 -15.67 -2.03
CA GLY A 56 -14.00 -15.74 -0.60
C GLY A 56 -14.47 -14.51 0.18
N TYR A 57 -14.57 -13.35 -0.47
CA TYR A 57 -14.97 -12.08 0.16
C TYR A 57 -16.37 -11.62 -0.21
N ARG A 58 -17.04 -12.29 -1.15
CA ARG A 58 -18.33 -11.90 -1.72
C ARG A 58 -19.36 -11.57 -0.66
N GLN A 59 -19.53 -12.44 0.35
CA GLN A 59 -20.53 -12.23 1.40
C GLN A 59 -20.24 -10.99 2.23
N GLU A 60 -18.99 -10.82 2.69
CA GLU A 60 -18.60 -9.66 3.50
C GLU A 60 -18.70 -8.35 2.71
N LEU A 61 -18.32 -8.36 1.43
CA LEU A 61 -18.48 -7.21 0.54
C LEU A 61 -19.96 -6.90 0.32
N HIS A 62 -20.80 -7.92 0.16
CA HIS A 62 -22.24 -7.73 0.03
C HIS A 62 -22.88 -7.14 1.30
N GLU A 63 -22.43 -7.57 2.48
CA GLU A 63 -22.88 -7.01 3.76
C GLU A 63 -22.49 -5.53 3.90
N ILE A 64 -21.27 -5.15 3.52
CA ILE A 64 -20.82 -3.75 3.48
C ILE A 64 -21.69 -2.95 2.50
N PHE A 65 -21.94 -3.49 1.31
CA PHE A 65 -22.80 -2.87 0.31
C PHE A 65 -24.21 -2.64 0.86
N LEU A 66 -24.88 -3.66 1.40
CA LEU A 66 -26.23 -3.52 1.94
C LEU A 66 -26.31 -2.54 3.12
N LYS A 67 -25.28 -2.50 3.98
CA LYS A 67 -25.22 -1.61 5.14
C LYS A 67 -25.07 -0.13 4.74
N HIS A 68 -24.36 0.14 3.64
CA HIS A 68 -23.94 1.50 3.29
C HIS A 68 -24.49 2.02 1.95
N LYS A 69 -25.20 1.22 1.14
CA LYS A 69 -25.71 1.60 -0.20
C LYS A 69 -26.59 2.85 -0.25
N ASP A 70 -27.32 3.14 0.82
CA ASP A 70 -28.25 4.27 0.90
C ASP A 70 -27.63 5.50 1.59
N GLN A 71 -26.35 5.42 1.98
CA GLN A 71 -25.62 6.52 2.60
C GLN A 71 -25.06 7.47 1.53
N LEU A 72 -24.91 8.73 1.93
CA LEU A 72 -24.33 9.78 1.08
C LEU A 72 -22.81 9.82 1.19
N GLU A 73 -22.19 10.53 0.23
CA GLU A 73 -20.73 10.66 0.18
C GLU A 73 -20.12 11.27 1.46
N GLU A 74 -20.87 12.03 2.22
CA GLU A 74 -20.33 12.64 3.44
C GLU A 74 -20.29 11.64 4.61
N GLN A 75 -21.17 10.63 4.59
CA GLN A 75 -21.40 9.75 5.74
C GLN A 75 -20.38 8.63 5.82
N TRP A 76 -20.11 7.96 4.70
CA TRP A 76 -19.06 6.96 4.62
C TRP A 76 -17.64 7.55 4.76
N MET A 77 -17.45 8.83 4.43
CA MET A 77 -16.19 9.56 4.55
C MET A 77 -15.86 9.78 6.04
N VAL A 78 -16.86 9.99 6.88
CA VAL A 78 -16.64 10.14 8.32
C VAL A 78 -16.50 8.76 9.00
N ASN A 79 -16.82 7.67 8.31
CA ASN A 79 -16.81 6.34 8.89
C ASN A 79 -15.40 5.74 8.97
N LYS A 80 -14.84 5.72 10.19
CA LYS A 80 -13.52 5.12 10.50
C LYS A 80 -13.47 3.60 10.33
N GLU A 81 -14.63 2.94 10.17
CA GLU A 81 -14.69 1.51 9.88
C GLU A 81 -14.46 1.18 8.41
N LEU A 82 -14.47 2.16 7.50
CA LEU A 82 -14.26 1.95 6.07
C LEU A 82 -12.86 2.37 5.65
N VAL A 83 -12.31 1.64 4.67
CA VAL A 83 -11.06 2.01 4.02
C VAL A 83 -11.30 3.05 2.93
N TYR A 84 -10.44 4.05 2.95
CA TYR A 84 -10.47 5.17 2.04
C TYR A 84 -9.63 4.95 0.79
N TYR A 85 -10.07 5.55 -0.32
CA TYR A 85 -9.34 5.57 -1.58
C TYR A 85 -7.86 5.94 -1.40
N THR A 86 -7.58 7.03 -0.69
CA THR A 86 -6.21 7.56 -0.54
C THR A 86 -5.27 6.60 0.19
N ASP A 87 -5.81 5.73 1.05
CA ASP A 87 -4.99 4.85 1.88
C ASP A 87 -4.47 3.63 1.12
N VAL A 88 -5.17 3.16 0.07
CA VAL A 88 -4.87 1.85 -0.55
C VAL A 88 -4.90 1.84 -2.08
N ALA A 89 -5.30 2.93 -2.75
CA ALA A 89 -5.44 2.96 -4.21
C ALA A 89 -4.13 2.69 -4.97
N HIS A 90 -2.97 2.93 -4.35
CA HIS A 90 -1.65 2.71 -4.95
C HIS A 90 -1.17 1.24 -4.86
N LEU A 91 -1.87 0.38 -4.12
CA LEU A 91 -1.48 -1.03 -3.93
C LEU A 91 -1.71 -1.89 -5.18
N PHE A 92 -2.59 -1.45 -6.07
CA PHE A 92 -2.92 -2.14 -7.31
C PHE A 92 -2.76 -1.17 -8.49
N ASN A 93 -2.45 -1.71 -9.66
CA ASN A 93 -2.44 -0.92 -10.89
C ASN A 93 -3.87 -0.65 -11.38
N GLU A 94 -4.01 0.26 -12.36
CA GLU A 94 -5.33 0.67 -12.84
C GLU A 94 -6.07 -0.46 -13.55
N ASP A 95 -5.37 -1.29 -14.34
CA ASP A 95 -5.98 -2.41 -15.06
C ASP A 95 -6.56 -3.46 -14.10
N GLN A 96 -5.83 -3.79 -13.03
CA GLN A 96 -6.29 -4.66 -11.96
C GLN A 96 -7.52 -4.08 -11.25
N LYS A 97 -7.51 -2.77 -10.94
CA LYS A 97 -8.65 -2.08 -10.32
C LYS A 97 -9.87 -2.10 -11.23
N MET A 98 -9.69 -1.87 -12.52
CA MET A 98 -10.76 -1.91 -13.51
C MET A 98 -11.38 -3.31 -13.63
N ALA A 99 -10.56 -4.37 -13.65
CA ALA A 99 -11.04 -5.75 -13.67
C ALA A 99 -11.85 -6.10 -12.41
N MET A 100 -11.37 -5.69 -11.23
CA MET A 100 -12.09 -5.86 -9.97
C MET A 100 -13.43 -5.11 -9.97
N MET A 101 -13.43 -3.87 -10.46
CA MET A 101 -14.63 -3.04 -10.55
C MET A 101 -15.71 -3.69 -11.42
N GLN A 102 -15.34 -4.25 -12.56
CA GLN A 102 -16.29 -4.98 -13.41
C GLN A 102 -16.94 -6.16 -12.69
N VAL A 103 -16.21 -6.88 -11.84
CA VAL A 103 -16.79 -7.96 -11.02
C VAL A 103 -17.80 -7.42 -10.02
N LEU A 104 -17.46 -6.34 -9.32
CA LEU A 104 -18.36 -5.71 -8.35
C LEU A 104 -19.65 -5.18 -9.02
N GLU A 105 -19.51 -4.54 -10.18
CA GLU A 105 -20.65 -4.05 -10.96
C GLU A 105 -21.54 -5.21 -11.41
N ASN A 106 -20.97 -6.26 -11.99
CA ASN A 106 -21.73 -7.42 -12.46
C ASN A 106 -22.49 -8.14 -11.34
N GLU A 107 -21.96 -8.13 -10.13
CA GLU A 107 -22.53 -8.85 -9.00
C GLU A 107 -23.57 -8.02 -8.24
N PHE A 108 -23.31 -6.73 -8.02
CA PHE A 108 -24.11 -5.90 -7.11
C PHE A 108 -25.05 -4.91 -7.81
N VAL A 109 -24.86 -4.66 -9.11
CA VAL A 109 -25.73 -3.77 -9.89
C VAL A 109 -26.84 -4.59 -10.54
N PRO A 110 -28.13 -4.21 -10.36
CA PRO A 110 -29.24 -4.85 -11.05
C PRO A 110 -29.04 -4.86 -12.58
N ILE A 111 -29.42 -5.97 -13.23
CA ILE A 111 -29.19 -6.22 -14.66
C ILE A 111 -29.78 -5.10 -15.54
N GLU A 112 -30.85 -4.42 -15.11
CA GLU A 112 -31.42 -3.29 -15.87
C GLU A 112 -30.51 -2.06 -15.98
N LEU A 113 -29.51 -1.96 -15.09
CA LEU A 113 -28.50 -0.91 -15.01
C LEU A 113 -27.12 -1.38 -15.48
N ASN A 114 -26.91 -2.70 -15.54
CA ASN A 114 -25.64 -3.30 -15.94
C ASN A 114 -25.32 -2.97 -17.42
N GLY A 115 -24.11 -2.46 -17.69
CA GLY A 115 -23.70 -1.96 -19.02
C GLY A 115 -24.10 -0.51 -19.37
N LYS A 116 -25.01 0.14 -18.63
CA LYS A 116 -25.24 1.60 -18.77
C LYS A 116 -24.21 2.43 -17.99
N VAL A 117 -23.62 1.86 -16.95
CA VAL A 117 -22.58 2.49 -16.12
C VAL A 117 -21.37 2.91 -16.95
N MET A 118 -20.84 2.02 -17.80
CA MET A 118 -19.73 2.30 -18.71
C MET A 118 -20.05 3.34 -19.80
N VAL A 119 -21.28 3.35 -20.32
CA VAL A 119 -21.69 4.28 -21.39
C VAL A 119 -21.83 5.71 -20.89
N LEU A 120 -22.18 5.90 -19.63
CA LEU A 120 -22.44 7.21 -19.02
C LEU A 120 -21.17 7.96 -18.61
N LEU A 121 -20.05 7.26 -18.40
CA LEU A 121 -18.72 7.89 -18.28
C LEU A 121 -18.36 8.72 -19.54
N GLY A 122 -19.01 8.47 -20.67
CA GLY A 122 -18.80 9.20 -21.93
C GLY A 122 -19.91 10.19 -22.34
N LYS A 123 -21.05 10.28 -21.64
CA LYS A 123 -22.19 11.09 -22.11
C LYS A 123 -22.86 11.89 -21.00
N LYS A 124 -22.48 13.17 -20.90
CA LYS A 124 -23.29 14.19 -20.23
C LYS A 124 -24.53 14.48 -21.10
N THR A 125 -25.70 14.55 -20.45
CA THR A 125 -27.01 15.08 -20.91
C THR A 125 -28.08 14.04 -21.30
N CYS A 126 -29.07 13.85 -20.41
CA CYS A 126 -30.49 13.74 -20.78
C CYS A 126 -31.41 13.79 -19.54
N SER A 127 -32.45 14.62 -19.56
CA SER A 127 -33.22 15.04 -18.37
C SER A 127 -34.26 14.04 -17.85
N LYS A 128 -34.60 12.98 -18.60
CA LYS A 128 -35.45 11.86 -18.14
C LYS A 128 -34.65 10.68 -17.59
N LEU A 129 -33.32 10.73 -17.71
CA LEU A 129 -32.39 9.78 -17.10
C LEU A 129 -32.04 10.14 -15.65
N ASN A 130 -32.48 11.28 -15.11
CA ASN A 130 -31.97 11.80 -13.84
C ASN A 130 -32.10 10.84 -12.65
N LEU A 131 -33.22 10.15 -12.44
CA LEU A 131 -33.34 9.23 -11.30
C LEU A 131 -32.45 7.99 -11.46
N THR A 132 -32.48 7.38 -12.64
CA THR A 132 -31.69 6.18 -12.96
C THR A 132 -30.19 6.48 -13.02
N TYR A 133 -29.82 7.67 -13.52
CA TYR A 133 -28.45 8.16 -13.62
C TYR A 133 -27.89 8.53 -12.25
N VAL A 134 -28.69 9.16 -11.38
CA VAL A 134 -28.30 9.43 -9.98
C VAL A 134 -28.09 8.12 -9.24
N SER A 135 -28.97 7.12 -9.40
CA SER A 135 -28.76 5.80 -8.81
C SER A 135 -27.49 5.12 -9.34
N ILE A 136 -27.26 5.13 -10.66
CA ILE A 136 -26.06 4.55 -11.27
C ILE A 136 -24.79 5.23 -10.76
N LEU A 137 -24.73 6.57 -10.78
CA LEU A 137 -23.56 7.31 -10.31
C LEU A 137 -23.29 7.07 -8.83
N GLN A 138 -24.34 7.02 -8.00
CA GLN A 138 -24.20 6.74 -6.58
C GLN A 138 -23.62 5.33 -6.34
N TYR A 139 -24.00 4.34 -7.15
CA TYR A 139 -23.39 3.01 -7.10
C TYR A 139 -21.94 2.98 -7.57
N THR A 140 -21.61 3.67 -8.67
CA THR A 140 -20.23 3.73 -9.19
C THR A 140 -19.30 4.43 -8.22
N GLU A 141 -19.74 5.55 -7.66
CA GLU A 141 -19.00 6.24 -6.62
C GLU A 141 -18.80 5.30 -5.44
N PHE A 142 -19.82 4.51 -5.09
CA PHE A 142 -19.71 3.59 -3.97
C PHE A 142 -18.76 2.43 -4.14
N PHE A 143 -18.74 1.87 -5.34
CA PHE A 143 -17.77 0.85 -5.67
C PHE A 143 -16.36 1.41 -5.70
N THR A 144 -16.15 2.58 -6.32
CA THR A 144 -14.81 3.13 -6.50
C THR A 144 -14.20 3.67 -5.21
N SER A 145 -14.97 4.29 -4.32
CA SER A 145 -14.44 4.91 -3.11
C SER A 145 -14.30 3.94 -1.94
N THR A 146 -15.19 2.95 -1.83
CA THR A 146 -15.35 2.13 -0.62
C THR A 146 -15.23 0.64 -0.92
N LEU A 147 -16.10 0.09 -1.75
CA LEU A 147 -16.20 -1.38 -1.86
C LEU A 147 -14.96 -2.01 -2.50
N LEU A 148 -14.41 -1.35 -3.53
CA LEU A 148 -13.15 -1.73 -4.13
C LEU A 148 -12.00 -1.62 -3.14
N MET A 149 -11.97 -0.55 -2.33
CA MET A 149 -10.91 -0.33 -1.33
C MET A 149 -10.95 -1.38 -0.22
N GLU A 150 -12.14 -1.77 0.23
CA GLU A 150 -12.35 -2.87 1.16
C GLU A 150 -11.89 -4.21 0.58
N TRP A 151 -12.09 -4.45 -0.71
CA TRP A 151 -11.57 -5.68 -1.33
C TRP A 151 -10.04 -5.64 -1.45
N ILE A 152 -9.47 -4.52 -1.89
CA ILE A 152 -8.02 -4.30 -2.03
C ILE A 152 -7.30 -4.55 -0.70
N ILE A 153 -7.77 -3.94 0.40
CA ILE A 153 -7.10 -4.09 1.70
C ILE A 153 -7.16 -5.54 2.18
N ARG A 154 -8.23 -6.28 1.89
CA ARG A 154 -8.38 -7.69 2.28
C ARG A 154 -7.39 -8.59 1.54
N ILE A 155 -7.20 -8.35 0.24
CA ILE A 155 -6.18 -9.07 -0.55
C ILE A 155 -4.79 -8.75 0.01
N PHE A 156 -4.49 -7.48 0.24
CA PHE A 156 -3.20 -7.05 0.80
C PHE A 156 -2.93 -7.71 2.16
N MET A 157 -3.92 -7.67 3.06
CA MET A 157 -3.84 -8.30 4.38
C MET A 157 -3.57 -9.79 4.27
N LYS A 158 -4.27 -10.49 3.37
CA LYS A 158 -4.07 -11.94 3.15
C LYS A 158 -2.69 -12.25 2.58
N ARG A 159 -2.24 -11.49 1.57
CA ARG A 159 -0.93 -11.67 0.92
C ARG A 159 0.23 -11.50 1.91
N TYR A 160 0.15 -10.49 2.76
CA TYR A 160 1.20 -10.12 3.71
C TYR A 160 0.94 -10.59 5.15
N LYS A 161 -0.09 -11.43 5.34
CA LYS A 161 -0.43 -12.09 6.61
C LYS A 161 -0.71 -11.12 7.77
N PHE A 162 -1.38 -10.00 7.48
CA PHE A 162 -1.87 -9.09 8.51
C PHE A 162 -3.14 -9.64 9.17
N THR A 163 -3.18 -9.58 10.50
CA THR A 163 -4.33 -9.99 11.30
C THR A 163 -5.33 -8.86 11.50
N THR A 164 -4.87 -7.60 11.47
CA THR A 164 -5.73 -6.42 11.65
C THR A 164 -5.56 -5.43 10.51
N ARG A 165 -6.65 -4.77 10.13
CA ARG A 165 -6.67 -3.70 9.14
C ARG A 165 -5.78 -2.53 9.57
N GLN A 166 -5.80 -2.20 10.85
CA GLN A 166 -5.03 -1.08 11.40
C GLN A 166 -3.53 -1.28 11.24
N ASP A 167 -3.03 -2.51 11.42
CA ASP A 167 -1.60 -2.77 11.26
C ASP A 167 -1.18 -2.76 9.79
N ALA A 168 -2.04 -3.23 8.88
CA ALA A 168 -1.81 -3.10 7.44
C ALA A 168 -1.74 -1.62 7.01
N LEU A 169 -2.74 -0.80 7.41
CA LEU A 169 -2.78 0.63 7.08
C LEU A 169 -1.60 1.40 7.68
N LYS A 170 -1.16 1.07 8.91
CA LYS A 170 0.05 1.67 9.49
C LYS A 170 1.29 1.40 8.66
N LEU A 171 1.44 0.16 8.15
CA LEU A 171 2.58 -0.16 7.28
C LEU A 171 2.51 0.64 5.99
N ILE A 172 1.35 0.66 5.34
CA ILE A 172 1.17 1.37 4.07
C ILE A 172 1.55 2.85 4.21
N LYS A 173 1.02 3.53 5.24
CA LYS A 173 1.37 4.93 5.54
C LYS A 173 2.85 5.14 5.84
N LYS A 174 3.47 4.18 6.52
CA LYS A 174 4.91 4.23 6.77
C LYS A 174 5.69 4.17 5.46
N GLN A 175 5.32 3.31 4.53
CA GLN A 175 5.98 3.17 3.23
C GLN A 175 5.80 4.42 2.37
N GLU A 176 4.60 5.03 2.37
CA GLU A 176 4.35 6.30 1.68
C GLU A 176 5.25 7.41 2.22
N ASN A 177 5.38 7.54 3.54
CA ASN A 177 6.26 8.53 4.15
C ASN A 177 7.73 8.29 3.80
N GLU A 178 8.20 7.04 3.81
CA GLU A 178 9.57 6.70 3.43
C GLU A 178 9.87 7.06 1.96
N VAL A 179 8.89 6.84 1.06
CA VAL A 179 9.00 7.25 -0.35
C VAL A 179 9.02 8.77 -0.49
N LEU A 180 8.13 9.49 0.20
CA LEU A 180 8.10 10.96 0.17
C LEU A 180 9.40 11.56 0.72
N GLU A 181 9.94 11.03 1.82
CA GLU A 181 11.22 11.46 2.37
C GLU A 181 12.38 11.19 1.41
N TYR A 182 12.37 10.04 0.73
CA TYR A 182 13.37 9.73 -0.29
C TYR A 182 13.31 10.73 -1.44
N ILE A 183 12.13 10.98 -2.00
CA ILE A 183 11.92 11.95 -3.10
C ILE A 183 12.33 13.37 -2.67
N ALA A 184 11.98 13.78 -1.45
CA ALA A 184 12.29 15.12 -0.94
C ALA A 184 13.80 15.36 -0.72
N ARG A 185 14.61 14.30 -0.61
CA ARG A 185 16.07 14.40 -0.50
C ARG A 185 16.76 14.50 -1.86
N ASP A 186 16.11 14.03 -2.91
CA ASP A 186 16.61 14.07 -4.29
C ASP A 186 16.30 15.42 -5.00
N TRP A 187 15.66 16.38 -4.31
CA TRP A 187 15.36 17.75 -4.77
C TRP A 187 16.19 18.80 -4.05
#